data_AF-A0A7T4C210-F1
#
_entry.id   AF-A0A7T4C210-F1
#
_cell.length_a   1.000
_cell.length_b   1.000
_cell.length_c   1.000
_cell.angle_alpha   90.00
_cell.angle_beta   90.00
_cell.angle_gamma   90.00
#
_symmetry.space_group_name_H-M   'P 1'
#
loop_
_entity.id
_entity.type
_entity.pdbx_description
1 polymer ?
#
loop_
_entity_poly.entity_id
_entity_poly.type
_entity_poly.pdbx_seq_one_letter_code
_entity_poly.pdbx_strand_id
1 'polypeptide(L)' 'MPGSPDADTAPVRTCMQALLAHEGYRVEVQLTAAV' A
#
# COMPACT_ATOMS: atom_id res chain seq x y z
N MET A 1 -14.93 2.73 -10.49
CA MET A 1 -15.20 2.40 -11.90
C MET A 1 -13.91 1.88 -12.50
N PRO A 2 -13.89 0.73 -13.19
CA PRO A 2 -12.75 0.36 -14.02
C PRO A 2 -12.55 1.44 -15.09
N GLY A 3 -11.31 1.93 -15.27
CA GLY A 3 -10.97 2.93 -16.29
C GLY A 3 -10.92 4.40 -15.83
N SER A 4 -10.85 4.68 -14.53
CA SER A 4 -10.43 6.02 -14.07
C SER A 4 -8.90 6.17 -14.21
N PRO A 5 -8.37 7.33 -14.63
CA PRO A 5 -6.92 7.54 -14.77
C PRO A 5 -6.15 7.26 -13.46
N ASP A 6 -6.77 7.47 -12.30
CA ASP A 6 -6.20 7.12 -10.99
C ASP A 6 -6.00 5.61 -10.78
N ALA A 7 -6.73 4.77 -11.50
CA ALA A 7 -6.60 3.32 -11.42
C ALA A 7 -5.40 2.80 -12.22
N ASP A 8 -5.00 3.50 -13.28
CA ASP A 8 -3.89 3.12 -14.16
C ASP A 8 -2.52 3.58 -13.62
N THR A 9 -2.51 4.53 -12.68
CA THR A 9 -1.30 4.99 -11.98
C THR A 9 -1.21 4.46 -10.54
N ALA A 10 -2.20 3.70 -10.08
CA ALA A 10 -2.16 3.12 -8.75
C ALA A 10 -1.02 2.08 -8.63
N PRO A 11 -0.28 2.05 -7.52
CA PRO A 11 0.76 1.05 -7.34
C PRO A 11 0.14 -0.34 -7.24
N VAL A 12 0.81 -1.32 -7.84
CA VAL A 12 0.56 -2.73 -7.51
C VAL A 12 0.85 -2.91 -6.02
N ARG A 13 -0.10 -3.48 -5.28
CA ARG A 13 0.00 -3.62 -3.82
C ARG A 13 -0.24 -5.06 -3.38
N THR A 14 0.42 -5.41 -2.29
CA THR A 14 0.11 -6.60 -1.49
C THR A 14 -0.25 -6.15 -0.07
N CYS A 15 -1.18 -6.85 0.56
CA CYS A 15 -1.61 -6.60 1.92
C CYS A 15 -1.57 -7.93 2.69
N MET A 16 -0.97 -7.93 3.88
CA MET A 16 -0.94 -9.09 4.75
C MET A 16 -1.12 -8.66 6.20
N GLN A 17 -1.58 -9.58 7.05
CA GLN A 17 -1.64 -9.38 8.48
C GLN A 17 -0.34 -9.85 9.13
N ALA A 18 0.28 -9.00 9.94
CA ALA A 18 1.52 -9.29 10.64
C ALA A 18 1.59 -8.52 11.97
N LEU A 19 2.49 -8.94 12.86
CA LEU A 19 2.89 -8.12 14.01
C LEU A 19 3.72 -6.95 13.51
N LEU A 20 3.45 -5.76 14.05
CA LEU A 20 4.18 -4.53 13.73
C LEU A 20 5.18 -4.20 14.83
N ALA A 21 6.21 -3.41 14.50
CA ALA A 21 7.32 -3.12 15.40
C ALA A 21 6.92 -2.36 16.69
N HIS A 22 5.78 -1.65 16.68
CA HIS A 22 5.27 -0.94 17.85
C HIS A 22 3.81 -1.32 18.10
N GLU A 23 3.48 -1.60 19.37
CA GLU A 23 2.14 -2.05 19.79
C GLU A 23 0.99 -1.07 19.47
N GLY A 24 1.27 0.21 19.27
CA GLY A 24 0.25 1.20 18.91
C GLY A 24 -0.04 1.26 17.41
N TYR A 25 0.80 0.65 16.58
CA TYR A 25 0.65 0.69 15.13
C TYR A 25 -0.42 -0.28 14.67
N ARG A 26 -1.29 0.24 13.79
CA ARG A 26 -2.41 -0.52 13.21
C ARG A 26 -2.15 -0.93 11.76
N VAL A 27 -1.23 -0.25 11.09
CA VAL A 27 -0.83 -0.51 9.70
C VAL A 27 0.59 0.00 9.49
N GLU A 28 1.33 -0.67 8.61
CA GLU A 28 2.59 -0.21 8.07
C GLU A 28 2.52 -0.27 6.55
N VAL A 29 3.02 0.77 5.87
CA VAL A 29 3.02 0.87 4.40
C VAL A 29 4.46 1.07 3.93
N GLN A 30 4.95 0.13 3.14
CA GLN A 30 6.25 0.23 2.48
C GLN A 30 6.02 0.56 1.00
N LEU A 31 6.73 1.58 0.49
CA LEU A 31 6.54 2.13 -0.85
C LEU A 31 7.81 1.96 -1.69
N THR A 32 7.64 1.48 -2.92
CA THR A 32 8.65 1.50 -3.97
C THR A 32 8.11 2.32 -5.14
N ALA A 33 8.85 3.33 -5.59
CA ALA A 33 8.48 4.19 -6.70
C ALA A 33 9.71 4.57 -7.53
N ALA A 34 9.52 4.87 -8.82
CA ALA A 34 10.54 5.55 -9.62
C ALA A 34 10.64 7.02 -9.18
N VAL A 35 11.85 7.57 -9.20
CA VAL A 35 12.16 8.98 -8.85
C VAL A 35 12.37 9.80 -10.11
#